data_AF-A0A517Y191-F1
#
_entry.id   AF-A0A517Y191-F1
#
_cell.length_a   1.000
_cell.length_b   1.000
_cell.length_c   1.000
_cell.angle_alpha   90.00
_cell.angle_beta   90.00
_cell.angle_gamma   90.00
#
_symmetry.space_group_name_H-M   'P 1'
#
loop_
_entity.id
_entity.type
_entity.pdbx_description
1 polymer ?
#
loop_
_entity_poly.entity_id
_entity_poly.type
_entity_poly.pdbx_seq_one_letter_code
_entity_poly.pdbx_strand_id
1 'polypeptide(L)'
;MGVIEANSPASDNDWEAVKKGGDKAIQKWIDDQLFGKSVAIVLIGSGTAGRKWIEYEIKAAWDAKKGILGIFVHNLKDSHGNQAYQGSNPFDGFTVGGTKMSSIVKAYAPPYSDSKLAYGYIKDNLAAWIENAIAIRAKY
;
A
#
# COMPACT_ATOMS: atom_id res chain seq x y z
N MET A 1 -9.24 -19.17 11.31
CA MET A 1 -8.43 -17.95 11.46
C MET A 1 -7.39 -17.96 10.36
N GLY A 2 -7.50 -17.04 9.39
CA GLY A 2 -6.53 -16.92 8.30
C GLY A 2 -5.24 -16.35 8.87
N VAL A 3 -4.13 -17.07 8.68
CA VAL A 3 -2.80 -16.59 9.04
C VAL A 3 -2.54 -15.37 8.15
N ILE A 4 -2.48 -14.20 8.77
CA ILE A 4 -2.11 -12.96 8.10
C ILE A 4 -0.60 -13.10 7.82
N GLU A 5 -0.23 -13.57 6.63
CA GLU A 5 1.15 -13.46 6.16
C GLU A 5 1.46 -11.98 5.95
N ALA A 6 1.83 -11.30 7.03
CA ALA A 6 2.53 -10.03 6.96
C ALA A 6 3.86 -10.31 6.26
N ASN A 7 3.96 -9.92 4.99
CA ASN A 7 5.24 -9.94 4.30
C ASN A 7 6.19 -9.02 5.07
N SER A 8 7.45 -9.45 5.24
CA SER A 8 8.49 -8.51 5.62
C SER A 8 8.52 -7.40 4.56
N PRO A 9 8.63 -6.12 4.93
CA PRO A 9 8.93 -5.07 3.96
C PRO A 9 10.16 -5.52 3.18
N ALA A 10 10.15 -5.34 1.86
CA ALA A 10 11.33 -5.53 1.03
C ALA A 10 12.51 -4.84 1.74
N SER A 11 13.54 -5.60 2.09
CA SER A 11 14.68 -4.97 2.75
C SER A 11 15.32 -3.99 1.78
N ASP A 12 15.91 -2.89 2.27
CA ASP A 12 16.56 -1.90 1.40
C ASP A 12 17.58 -2.55 0.45
N ASN A 13 18.21 -3.65 0.89
CA ASN A 13 19.14 -4.44 0.10
C ASN A 13 18.48 -5.18 -1.07
N ASP A 14 17.29 -5.75 -0.87
CA ASP A 14 16.54 -6.43 -1.93
C ASP A 14 16.11 -5.43 -3.01
N TRP A 15 15.68 -4.24 -2.58
CA TRP A 15 15.25 -3.19 -3.48
C TRP A 15 16.38 -2.64 -4.37
N GLU A 16 17.57 -2.40 -3.79
CA GLU A 16 18.73 -1.94 -4.56
C GLU A 16 19.25 -2.99 -5.54
N ALA A 17 19.15 -4.28 -5.20
CA ALA A 17 19.50 -5.37 -6.12
C ALA A 17 18.52 -5.44 -7.30
N VAL A 18 17.22 -5.35 -7.03
CA VAL A 18 16.17 -5.38 -8.06
C VAL A 18 16.27 -4.18 -9.00
N LYS A 19 16.58 -2.98 -8.49
CA LYS A 19 16.79 -1.77 -9.31
C LYS A 19 17.88 -1.95 -10.36
N LYS A 20 18.98 -2.64 -10.02
CA LYS A 20 20.09 -2.90 -10.95
C LYS A 20 19.68 -3.78 -12.13
N GLY A 21 18.61 -4.58 -11.99
CA GLY A 21 18.05 -5.41 -13.04
C GLY A 21 17.19 -4.67 -14.07
N GLY A 22 16.94 -3.36 -13.87
CA GLY A 22 16.15 -2.53 -14.76
C GLY A 22 14.63 -2.75 -14.66
N ASP A 23 13.88 -2.07 -15.52
CA ASP A 23 12.42 -2.00 -15.44
C ASP A 23 11.72 -3.36 -15.40
N LYS A 24 12.13 -4.31 -16.25
CA LYS A 24 11.52 -5.65 -16.30
C LYS A 24 11.75 -6.45 -15.02
N ALA A 25 12.91 -6.29 -14.38
CA ALA A 25 13.20 -6.96 -13.12
C ALA A 25 12.32 -6.40 -12.00
N ILE A 26 12.11 -5.09 -11.97
CA ILE A 26 11.24 -4.43 -10.98
C ILE A 26 9.78 -4.84 -11.19
N GLN A 27 9.29 -4.86 -12.43
CA GLN A 27 7.93 -5.35 -12.76
C GLN A 27 7.72 -6.78 -12.28
N LYS A 28 8.62 -7.69 -12.69
CA LYS A 28 8.56 -9.09 -12.27
C LYS A 28 8.60 -9.23 -10.75
N TRP A 29 9.46 -8.47 -10.09
CA TRP A 29 9.56 -8.51 -8.64
C TRP A 29 8.24 -8.07 -7.98
N ILE A 30 7.60 -7.01 -8.45
CA ILE A 30 6.27 -6.56 -7.97
C ILE A 30 5.22 -7.65 -8.22
N ASP A 31 5.16 -8.22 -9.42
CA ASP A 31 4.20 -9.27 -9.77
C ASP A 31 4.38 -10.51 -8.87
N ASP A 32 5.63 -10.90 -8.60
CA ASP A 32 5.95 -12.01 -7.71
C ASP A 32 5.53 -11.71 -6.26
N GLN A 33 5.61 -10.46 -5.78
CA GLN A 33 5.10 -10.06 -4.46
C GLN A 33 3.57 -10.16 -4.34
N LEU A 34 2.85 -10.01 -5.45
CA LEU A 34 1.38 -10.12 -5.49
C LEU A 34 0.89 -11.57 -5.59
N PHE A 35 1.76 -12.50 -6.00
CA PHE A 35 1.42 -13.91 -6.14
C PHE A 35 1.04 -14.52 -4.78
N GLY A 36 -0.06 -15.30 -4.76
CA GLY A 36 -0.58 -15.92 -3.54
C GLY A 36 -1.20 -14.96 -2.51
N LYS A 37 -1.14 -13.63 -2.72
CA LYS A 37 -1.72 -12.64 -1.81
C LYS A 37 -3.16 -12.31 -2.17
N SER A 38 -3.96 -11.88 -1.19
CA SER A 38 -5.35 -11.44 -1.38
C SER A 38 -5.48 -9.93 -1.47
N VAL A 39 -4.58 -9.19 -0.82
CA VAL A 39 -4.61 -7.72 -0.71
C VAL A 39 -3.22 -7.13 -0.92
N ALA A 40 -3.14 -6.02 -1.64
CA ALA A 40 -1.99 -5.13 -1.70
C ALA A 40 -2.21 -3.91 -0.78
N ILE A 41 -1.23 -3.61 0.08
CA ILE A 41 -1.30 -2.50 1.04
C ILE A 41 -0.27 -1.45 0.66
N VAL A 42 -0.74 -0.26 0.27
CA VAL A 42 0.12 0.87 -0.10
C VAL A 42 0.33 1.77 1.12
N LEU A 43 1.58 1.90 1.56
CA LEU A 43 1.97 2.84 2.62
C LEU A 43 2.20 4.23 2.02
N ILE A 44 1.36 5.19 2.40
CA ILE A 44 1.26 6.52 1.79
C ILE A 44 1.98 7.54 2.67
N GLY A 45 3.15 7.98 2.20
CA GLY A 45 3.89 9.13 2.71
C GLY A 45 3.85 10.31 1.75
N SER A 46 4.59 11.37 2.08
CA SER A 46 4.65 12.62 1.29
C SER A 46 5.00 12.42 -0.19
N GLY A 47 5.84 11.44 -0.50
CA GLY A 47 6.33 11.19 -1.86
C GLY A 47 5.73 9.95 -2.54
N THR A 48 4.70 9.30 -2.00
CA THR A 48 4.20 8.02 -2.54
C THR A 48 3.42 8.19 -3.85
N ALA A 49 2.50 9.16 -3.92
CA ALA A 49 1.69 9.40 -5.11
C ALA A 49 2.53 9.87 -6.29
N GLY A 50 2.21 9.40 -7.51
CA GLY A 50 2.92 9.75 -8.74
C GLY A 50 4.24 8.99 -8.97
N ARG A 51 4.63 8.08 -8.08
CA ARG A 51 5.81 7.23 -8.31
C ARG A 51 5.49 6.10 -9.26
N LYS A 52 6.24 6.01 -10.37
CA LYS A 52 6.13 4.96 -11.41
C LYS A 52 5.86 3.55 -10.85
N TRP A 53 6.64 3.11 -9.87
CA TRP A 53 6.52 1.75 -9.34
C TRP A 53 5.34 1.55 -8.39
N ILE A 54 4.91 2.61 -7.70
CA ILE A 54 3.67 2.60 -6.91
C ILE A 54 2.46 2.54 -7.85
N GLU A 55 2.48 3.32 -8.93
CA GLU A 55 1.43 3.28 -9.94
C GLU A 55 1.33 1.91 -10.62
N TYR A 56 2.48 1.30 -10.92
CA TYR A 56 2.54 -0.05 -11.46
C TYR A 56 1.98 -1.07 -10.46
N GLU A 57 2.38 -1.04 -9.19
CA GLU A 57 1.88 -1.97 -8.16
C GLU A 57 0.36 -1.87 -8.00
N ILE A 58 -0.20 -0.65 -7.95
CA ILE A 58 -1.65 -0.44 -7.84
C ILE A 58 -2.38 -1.05 -9.04
N LYS A 59 -1.86 -0.82 -10.25
CA LYS A 59 -2.43 -1.37 -11.48
C LYS A 59 -2.33 -2.90 -11.52
N ALA A 60 -1.16 -3.45 -11.24
CA ALA A 60 -0.91 -4.89 -11.24
C ALA A 60 -1.76 -5.61 -10.19
N ALA A 61 -1.88 -5.05 -8.98
CA ALA A 61 -2.74 -5.59 -7.93
C ALA A 61 -4.22 -5.58 -8.35
N TRP A 62 -4.68 -4.50 -8.98
CA TRP A 62 -6.04 -4.42 -9.49
C TRP A 62 -6.26 -5.45 -10.59
N ASP A 63 -5.40 -5.51 -11.61
CA ASP A 63 -5.52 -6.46 -12.73
C ASP A 63 -5.45 -7.92 -12.24
N ALA A 64 -4.64 -8.20 -11.23
CA ALA A 64 -4.54 -9.51 -10.57
C ALA A 64 -5.69 -9.82 -9.58
N LYS A 65 -6.78 -9.04 -9.64
CA LYS A 65 -8.01 -9.22 -8.83
C LYS A 65 -7.76 -9.21 -7.31
N LYS A 66 -6.76 -8.45 -6.86
CA LYS A 66 -6.45 -8.26 -5.43
C LYS A 66 -7.29 -7.15 -4.83
N GLY A 67 -7.59 -7.26 -3.54
CA GLY A 67 -8.00 -6.12 -2.73
C GLY A 67 -6.87 -5.09 -2.67
N ILE A 68 -7.22 -3.81 -2.53
CA ILE A 68 -6.24 -2.73 -2.39
C ILE A 68 -6.63 -1.91 -1.16
N LEU A 69 -5.63 -1.53 -0.38
CA LEU A 69 -5.76 -0.75 0.83
C LEU A 69 -4.66 0.32 0.89
N GLY A 70 -5.02 1.57 1.18
CA GLY A 70 -4.05 2.62 1.49
C GLY A 70 -3.95 2.87 2.99
N ILE A 71 -2.75 3.12 3.51
CA ILE A 71 -2.53 3.57 4.89
C ILE A 71 -1.58 4.75 4.89
N PHE A 72 -2.03 5.92 5.37
CA PHE A 72 -1.15 7.07 5.53
C PHE A 72 -0.23 6.87 6.74
N VAL A 73 1.08 6.98 6.51
CA VAL A 73 2.11 6.70 7.52
C VAL A 73 2.93 7.94 7.92
N HIS A 74 2.49 9.13 7.51
CA HIS A 74 3.20 10.39 7.76
C HIS A 74 3.43 10.70 9.26
N ASN A 75 2.56 10.20 10.14
CA ASN A 75 2.70 10.31 11.60
C ASN A 75 3.58 9.22 12.23
N LEU A 76 4.12 8.28 11.45
CA LEU A 76 5.12 7.34 11.97
C LEU A 76 6.49 7.98 11.93
N LYS A 77 7.22 7.89 13.04
CA LYS A 77 8.60 8.38 13.11
C LYS A 77 9.54 7.46 12.34
N ASP A 78 10.47 8.05 11.61
CA ASP A 78 11.60 7.35 11.02
C ASP A 78 12.65 6.93 12.08
N SER A 79 13.75 6.31 11.63
CA SER A 79 14.86 5.90 12.51
C SER A 79 15.56 7.06 13.21
N HIS A 80 15.40 8.30 12.73
CA HIS A 80 15.94 9.51 13.33
C HIS A 80 14.92 10.22 14.24
N GLY A 81 13.71 9.65 14.40
CA GLY A 81 12.65 10.22 15.24
C GLY A 81 11.81 11.31 14.57
N ASN A 82 11.95 11.50 13.24
CA ASN A 82 11.26 12.53 12.48
C ASN A 82 9.98 12.01 11.84
N GLN A 83 8.97 12.88 11.73
CA GLN A 83 7.73 12.62 10.98
C GLN A 83 7.75 13.34 9.63
N ALA A 84 6.88 12.91 8.72
CA ALA A 84 6.73 13.51 7.42
C ALA A 84 5.39 14.25 7.29
N TYR A 85 5.24 15.02 6.23
CA TYR A 85 3.94 15.57 5.84
C TYR A 85 3.06 14.49 5.19
N GLN A 86 1.74 14.62 5.33
CA GLN A 86 0.80 13.77 4.63
C GLN A 86 0.91 14.00 3.12
N GLY A 87 1.09 12.92 2.35
CA GLY A 87 1.08 12.96 0.89
C GLY A 87 -0.33 12.91 0.30
N SER A 88 -0.41 13.06 -1.02
CA SER A 88 -1.66 12.86 -1.77
C SER A 88 -2.07 11.38 -1.79
N ASN A 89 -3.36 11.12 -1.98
CA ASN A 89 -3.85 9.75 -2.14
C ASN A 89 -3.45 9.23 -3.54
N PRO A 90 -2.64 8.16 -3.66
CA PRO A 90 -2.21 7.65 -4.95
C PRO A 90 -3.38 7.12 -5.80
N PHE A 91 -4.51 6.74 -5.19
CA PHE A 91 -5.68 6.24 -5.91
C PHE A 91 -6.44 7.34 -6.67
N ASP A 92 -6.16 8.62 -6.43
CA ASP A 92 -6.77 9.72 -7.18
C ASP A 92 -6.32 9.78 -8.64
N GLY A 93 -5.17 9.16 -8.97
CA GLY A 93 -4.64 9.07 -10.33
C GLY A 93 -5.29 8.00 -11.21
N PHE A 94 -6.21 7.20 -10.68
CA PHE A 94 -6.77 6.03 -11.36
C PHE A 94 -8.28 6.11 -11.50
N THR A 95 -8.78 5.49 -12.59
CA THR A 95 -10.21 5.36 -12.89
C THR A 95 -10.53 3.90 -13.21
N VAL A 96 -11.59 3.38 -12.60
CA VAL A 96 -12.13 2.03 -12.82
C VAL A 96 -13.55 2.18 -13.36
N GLY A 97 -13.78 1.78 -14.61
CA GLY A 97 -15.12 1.83 -15.22
C GLY A 97 -15.76 3.23 -15.20
N GLY A 98 -14.95 4.28 -15.40
CA GLY A 98 -15.41 5.67 -15.34
C GLY A 98 -15.52 6.28 -13.93
N THR A 99 -15.28 5.49 -12.86
CA THR A 99 -15.29 5.97 -11.48
C THR A 99 -13.87 6.12 -10.94
N LYS A 100 -13.59 7.20 -10.20
CA LYS A 100 -12.28 7.37 -9.54
C LYS A 100 -12.00 6.22 -8.57
N MET A 101 -10.80 5.65 -8.63
CA MET A 101 -10.41 4.55 -7.77
C MET A 101 -10.42 4.95 -6.29
N SER A 102 -10.10 6.20 -5.95
CA SER A 102 -10.18 6.73 -4.58
C SER A 102 -11.59 6.76 -3.99
N SER A 103 -12.64 6.67 -4.82
CA SER A 103 -14.02 6.49 -4.35
C SER A 103 -14.38 5.02 -4.07
N ILE A 104 -13.59 4.09 -4.60
CA ILE A 104 -13.78 2.63 -4.49
C ILE A 104 -12.88 2.08 -3.37
N VAL A 105 -11.58 2.31 -3.50
CA VAL A 105 -10.53 1.86 -2.58
C VAL A 105 -10.41 2.82 -1.40
N LYS A 106 -10.25 2.27 -0.19
CA LYS A 106 -10.10 3.06 1.03
C LYS A 106 -8.64 3.32 1.35
N ALA A 107 -8.34 4.56 1.72
CA ALA A 107 -7.08 4.98 2.33
C ALA A 107 -7.36 5.52 3.73
N TYR A 108 -6.71 4.94 4.75
CA TYR A 108 -6.94 5.30 6.16
C TYR A 108 -5.79 6.15 6.69
N ALA A 109 -6.13 7.23 7.40
CA ALA A 109 -5.17 8.07 8.11
C ALA A 109 -5.37 7.89 9.62
N PRO A 110 -4.35 7.42 10.37
CA PRO A 110 -4.42 7.38 11.82
C PRO A 110 -4.64 8.79 12.39
N PRO A 111 -5.60 8.99 13.31
CA PRO A 111 -5.97 10.32 13.80
C PRO A 111 -5.02 10.86 14.88
N TYR A 112 -3.85 10.23 15.07
CA TYR A 112 -2.90 10.56 16.12
C TYR A 112 -1.61 11.13 15.53
N SER A 113 -1.14 12.22 16.11
CA SER A 113 0.19 12.80 15.83
C SER A 113 1.30 12.11 16.60
N ASP A 114 1.02 11.38 17.69
CA ASP A 114 2.04 10.56 18.35
C ASP A 114 2.28 9.26 17.57
N SER A 115 3.54 8.96 17.29
CA SER A 115 3.92 7.80 16.49
C SER A 115 3.55 6.46 17.12
N LYS A 116 3.56 6.33 18.45
CA LYS A 116 3.21 5.07 19.13
C LYS A 116 1.70 4.85 19.06
N LEU A 117 0.92 5.92 19.27
CA LEU A 117 -0.53 5.87 19.13
C LEU A 117 -0.97 5.63 17.68
N ALA A 118 -0.33 6.28 16.70
CA ALA A 118 -0.59 6.04 15.29
C ALA A 118 -0.31 4.58 14.90
N TYR A 119 0.83 4.03 15.33
CA TYR A 119 1.16 2.62 15.11
C TYR A 119 0.16 1.68 15.78
N GLY A 120 -0.20 1.92 17.04
CA GLY A 120 -1.21 1.13 17.76
C GLY A 120 -2.55 1.13 17.02
N TYR A 121 -3.00 2.29 16.56
CA TYR A 121 -4.24 2.41 15.80
C TYR A 121 -4.21 1.64 14.48
N ILE A 122 -3.10 1.71 13.73
CA ILE A 122 -2.93 0.89 12.51
C ILE A 122 -3.02 -0.59 12.87
N LYS A 123 -2.24 -1.03 13.86
CA LYS A 123 -2.18 -2.43 14.28
C LYS A 123 -3.55 -2.98 14.68
N ASP A 124 -4.30 -2.23 15.47
CA ASP A 124 -5.59 -2.66 16.00
C ASP A 124 -6.69 -2.73 14.92
N ASN A 125 -6.57 -1.92 13.86
CA ASN A 125 -7.57 -1.85 12.78
C ASN A 125 -7.17 -2.59 11.49
N LEU A 126 -5.89 -2.99 11.34
CA LEU A 126 -5.35 -3.54 10.10
C LEU A 126 -6.15 -4.73 9.56
N ALA A 127 -6.52 -5.67 10.43
CA ALA A 127 -7.31 -6.84 10.04
C ALA A 127 -8.67 -6.44 9.45
N ALA A 128 -9.39 -5.52 10.10
CA ALA A 128 -10.68 -5.05 9.61
C ALA A 128 -10.56 -4.29 8.28
N TRP A 129 -9.48 -3.52 8.09
CA TRP A 129 -9.22 -2.81 6.83
C TRP A 129 -8.90 -3.76 5.68
N ILE A 130 -8.17 -4.84 5.94
CA ILE A 130 -7.89 -5.91 4.97
C ILE A 130 -9.19 -6.59 4.54
N GLU A 131 -10.02 -7.00 5.49
CA GLU A 131 -11.32 -7.62 5.18
C GLU A 131 -12.22 -6.69 4.36
N ASN A 132 -12.24 -5.39 4.68
CA ASN A 132 -12.96 -4.40 3.89
C ASN A 132 -12.41 -4.28 2.46
N ALA A 133 -11.08 -4.28 2.28
CA ALA A 133 -10.45 -4.24 0.97
C ALA A 133 -10.82 -5.47 0.11
N ILE A 134 -10.86 -6.66 0.71
CA ILE A 134 -11.32 -7.90 0.05
C ILE A 134 -12.81 -7.77 -0.33
N ALA A 135 -13.65 -7.32 0.60
CA ALA A 135 -15.09 -7.16 0.38
C ALA A 135 -15.41 -6.12 -0.69
N ILE A 136 -14.66 -5.02 -0.77
CA ILE A 136 -14.74 -4.05 -1.86
C ILE A 136 -14.37 -4.73 -3.17
N ARG A 137 -13.24 -5.46 -3.22
CA ARG A 137 -12.80 -6.10 -4.46
C ARG A 137 -13.78 -7.13 -4.99
N ALA A 138 -14.46 -7.88 -4.13
CA ALA A 138 -15.47 -8.86 -4.53
C ALA A 138 -16.65 -8.25 -5.32
N LYS A 139 -16.84 -6.92 -5.27
CA LYS A 139 -17.89 -6.19 -5.99
C LYS A 139 -17.47 -5.73 -7.40
N TYR A 140 -16.20 -5.89 -7.80
CA TYR A 140 -15.61 -5.36 -9.05
C TYR A 140 -14.74 -6.40 -9.78
#